data_AF-A0A6V8CC92-F1
#
_entry.id   AF-A0A6V8CC92-F1
#
_cell.length_a   1.000
_cell.length_b   1.000
_cell.length_c   1.000
_cell.angle_alpha   90.00
_cell.angle_beta   90.00
_cell.angle_gamma   90.00
#
_symmetry.space_group_name_H-M   'P 1'
#
loop_
_entity.id
_entity.type
_entity.pdbx_description
1 polymer ?
#
loop_
_entity_poly.entity_id
_entity_poly.type
_entity_poly.pdbx_seq_one_letter_code
_entity_poly.pdbx_strand_id
1 'polypeptide(L)'
;MEDRHVEDVVKCSECGSRSLTRDETRGELVCDDCGLVLEDNVIDQGAEWRVFSPEQGDQRARTGAPMTVMLHDKGLSTDIDWQNKDYSGKTINSRYRSQFYRMRKWQKRSRVSNATERNLAMALAELDRMASRLELPKSVREAAAVNYKKAVDKRLIRGRSIEGVAAASLYAACRQCGVPRTL
;
A
#
# COMPACT_ATOMS: atom_id res chain seq x y z
N MET A 1 6.72 -23.46 4.16
CA MET A 1 7.15 -22.46 3.17
C MET A 1 8.08 -21.55 3.94
N GLU A 2 9.38 -21.84 3.87
CA GLU A 2 10.41 -21.14 4.64
C GLU A 2 10.42 -19.66 4.22
N ASP A 3 10.32 -18.77 5.21
CA ASP A 3 10.63 -17.36 5.06
C ASP A 3 12.10 -17.29 4.62
N ARG A 4 12.33 -17.11 3.32
CA ARG A 4 13.63 -16.67 2.81
C ARG A 4 13.81 -15.24 3.30
N HIS A 5 14.46 -15.09 4.45
CA HIS A 5 15.13 -13.85 4.79
C HIS A 5 16.05 -13.52 3.62
N VAL A 6 15.71 -12.49 2.84
CA VAL A 6 16.69 -11.83 1.99
C VAL A 6 17.65 -11.19 2.99
N GLU A 7 18.75 -11.87 3.28
CA GLU A 7 19.81 -11.32 4.12
C GLU A 7 20.45 -10.20 3.32
N ASP A 8 20.04 -8.96 3.57
CA ASP A 8 20.75 -7.80 3.04
C ASP A 8 22.22 -7.91 3.49
N VAL A 9 23.17 -8.01 2.56
CA VAL A 9 24.60 -8.10 2.88
C VAL A 9 25.05 -6.77 3.49
N VAL A 10 25.07 -6.68 4.82
CA VAL A 10 25.39 -5.43 5.55
C VAL A 10 26.90 -5.24 5.75
N LYS A 11 27.72 -6.28 5.49
CA LYS A 11 29.16 -6.27 5.80
C LYS A 11 29.94 -7.10 4.77
N CYS A 12 31.17 -6.68 4.50
CA CYS A 12 32.11 -7.46 3.72
C CYS A 12 32.54 -8.73 4.48
N SER A 13 32.55 -9.88 3.80
CA SER A 13 32.97 -11.17 4.36
C SER A 13 34.47 -11.24 4.68
N GLU A 14 35.31 -10.53 3.91
CA GLU A 14 36.77 -10.61 4.04
C GLU A 14 37.33 -9.61 5.06
N CYS A 15 36.97 -8.33 4.94
CA CYS A 15 37.52 -7.27 5.80
C CYS A 15 36.59 -6.83 6.94
N GLY A 16 35.34 -7.30 6.96
CA GLY A 16 34.34 -6.89 7.96
C GLY A 16 33.84 -5.45 7.84
N SER A 17 34.28 -4.71 6.82
CA SER A 17 33.84 -3.33 6.55
C SER A 17 32.35 -3.25 6.22
N ARG A 18 31.74 -2.09 6.53
CA ARG A 18 30.38 -1.71 6.13
C ARG A 18 30.35 -0.68 4.99
N SER A 19 31.52 -0.25 4.49
CA SER A 19 31.61 0.65 3.34
C SER A 19 31.39 -0.15 2.06
N LEU A 20 30.12 -0.31 1.68
CA LEU A 20 29.70 -1.01 0.48
C LEU A 20 29.09 0.00 -0.50
N THR A 21 29.62 0.04 -1.70
CA THR A 21 29.14 0.88 -2.80
C THR A 21 28.46 0.01 -3.84
N ARG A 22 27.27 0.43 -4.29
CA ARG A 22 26.53 -0.24 -5.36
C ARG A 22 26.88 0.44 -6.69
N ASP A 23 27.51 -0.30 -7.59
CA ASP A 23 27.76 0.15 -8.96
C ASP A 23 26.53 -0.19 -9.81
N GLU A 24 25.72 0.84 -10.12
CA GLU A 24 24.52 0.70 -10.94
C GLU A 24 24.82 0.34 -12.39
N THR A 25 26.01 0.68 -12.91
CA THR A 25 26.37 0.42 -14.31
C THR A 25 26.71 -1.04 -14.56
N ARG A 26 27.35 -1.67 -13.58
CA ARG A 26 27.73 -3.10 -13.63
C ARG A 26 26.74 -4.00 -12.89
N GLY A 27 25.88 -3.43 -12.05
CA GLY A 27 24.98 -4.19 -11.19
C GLY A 27 25.74 -4.98 -10.13
N GLU A 28 26.76 -4.37 -9.52
CA GLU A 28 27.66 -5.02 -8.55
C GLU A 28 27.58 -4.32 -7.19
N LEU A 29 27.70 -5.07 -6.10
CA LEU A 29 27.90 -4.54 -4.75
C LEU A 29 29.37 -4.75 -4.36
N VAL A 30 30.12 -3.66 -4.24
CA VAL A 30 31.57 -3.68 -4.03
C VAL A 30 31.91 -3.11 -2.67
N CYS A 31 32.86 -3.72 -1.95
CA CYS A 31 33.42 -3.13 -0.75
C CYS A 31 34.50 -2.10 -1.12
N ASP A 32 34.38 -0.86 -0.64
CA ASP A 32 35.34 0.20 -0.95
C ASP A 32 36.73 -0.04 -0.33
N ASP A 33 36.79 -0.73 0.81
CA ASP A 33 38.04 -0.90 1.57
C ASP A 33 38.94 -2.02 1.03
N CYS A 34 38.33 -3.09 0.49
CA CYS A 34 39.08 -4.27 0.00
C CYS A 34 38.84 -4.60 -1.48
N GLY A 35 37.89 -3.92 -2.14
CA GLY A 35 37.57 -4.14 -3.55
C GLY A 35 36.80 -5.43 -3.85
N LEU A 36 36.39 -6.19 -2.81
CA LEU A 36 35.65 -7.42 -2.99
C LEU A 36 34.24 -7.14 -3.53
N VAL A 37 33.87 -7.84 -4.60
CA VAL A 37 32.50 -7.89 -5.12
C VAL A 37 31.73 -8.92 -4.28
N LEU A 38 30.73 -8.46 -3.53
CA LEU A 38 29.91 -9.27 -2.63
C LEU A 38 28.70 -9.87 -3.36
N GLU A 39 28.10 -9.09 -4.25
CA GLU A 39 27.00 -9.51 -5.11
C GLU A 39 27.24 -9.03 -6.52
N ASP A 40 26.93 -9.88 -7.50
CA ASP A 40 26.85 -9.55 -8.91
C ASP A 40 25.38 -9.62 -9.39
N ASN A 41 25.11 -9.07 -10.57
CA ASN A 41 23.78 -9.10 -11.20
C ASN A 41 22.64 -8.53 -10.32
N VAL A 42 22.92 -7.49 -9.53
CA VAL A 42 21.93 -6.91 -8.64
C VAL A 42 20.78 -6.33 -9.45
N ILE A 43 19.58 -6.89 -9.28
CA ILE A 43 18.38 -6.48 -10.01
C ILE A 43 17.98 -5.05 -9.59
N ASP A 44 17.74 -4.19 -10.57
CA ASP A 44 17.11 -2.89 -10.33
C ASP A 44 15.61 -3.08 -10.07
N GLN A 45 15.14 -2.59 -8.92
CA GLN A 45 13.71 -2.60 -8.54
C GLN A 45 12.98 -1.33 -9.00
N GLY A 46 13.70 -0.41 -9.66
CA GLY A 46 13.17 0.79 -10.28
C GLY A 46 12.25 0.49 -11.46
N ALA A 47 11.64 1.56 -11.99
CA ALA A 47 10.80 1.43 -13.17
C ALA A 47 11.66 1.07 -14.40
N GLU A 48 11.43 -0.11 -14.98
CA GLU A 48 12.11 -0.55 -16.20
C GLU A 48 11.85 0.39 -17.40
N TRP A 49 10.76 1.15 -17.37
CA TRP A 49 10.41 2.15 -18.39
C TRP A 49 10.98 3.52 -18.07
N ARG A 50 11.52 4.17 -19.10
CA ARG A 50 11.77 5.62 -19.06
C ARG A 50 10.44 6.37 -19.01
N VAL A 51 10.22 7.06 -17.90
CA VAL A 51 9.06 7.91 -17.65
C VAL A 51 9.51 9.36 -17.70
N PHE A 52 9.03 10.12 -18.69
CA PHE A 52 9.34 11.55 -18.82
C PHE A 52 8.25 12.44 -18.19
N SER A 53 7.04 11.89 -17.99
CA SER A 53 5.92 12.51 -17.28
C SER A 53 5.20 11.46 -16.43
N PRO A 54 4.67 11.81 -15.23
CA PRO A 54 3.85 10.92 -14.42
C PRO A 54 2.74 10.19 -15.21
N GLU A 55 2.05 10.88 -16.13
CA GLU A 55 0.96 10.27 -16.91
C GLU A 55 1.46 9.19 -17.88
N GLN A 56 2.66 9.37 -18.41
CA GLN A 56 3.29 8.39 -19.29
C GLN A 56 3.74 7.15 -18.52
N GLY A 57 4.06 7.31 -17.22
CA GLY A 57 4.37 6.21 -16.31
C GLY A 57 3.17 5.30 -16.10
N ASP A 58 2.00 5.88 -15.79
CA ASP A 58 0.77 5.12 -15.56
C ASP A 58 0.31 4.32 -16.80
N GLN A 59 0.50 4.87 -18.01
CA GLN A 59 0.15 4.18 -19.26
C GLN A 59 1.11 3.05 -19.61
N ARG A 60 2.38 3.15 -19.19
CA ARG A 60 3.43 2.16 -19.49
C ARG A 60 3.59 1.12 -18.40
N ALA A 61 3.04 1.36 -17.22
CA ALA A 61 3.09 0.42 -16.11
C ALA A 61 2.45 -0.91 -16.50
N ARG A 62 3.24 -2.00 -16.47
CA ARG A 62 2.73 -3.36 -16.65
C ARG A 62 1.93 -3.86 -15.44
N THR A 63 2.07 -3.20 -14.29
CA THR A 63 1.45 -3.59 -13.03
C THR A 63 0.26 -2.70 -12.69
N GLY A 64 -0.59 -3.20 -11.78
CA GLY A 64 -1.67 -2.39 -11.22
C GLY A 64 -1.17 -1.27 -10.30
N ALA A 65 -2.12 -0.60 -9.65
CA ALA A 65 -1.84 0.47 -8.69
C ALA A 65 -0.96 -0.01 -7.53
N PRO A 66 -0.15 0.89 -6.93
CA PRO A 66 0.69 0.54 -5.78
C PRO A 66 -0.18 0.16 -4.57
N MET A 67 0.37 -0.71 -3.72
CA MET A 67 -0.28 -1.08 -2.47
C MET A 67 -0.39 0.13 -1.54
N THR A 68 -1.50 0.23 -0.81
CA THR A 68 -1.72 1.34 0.13
C THR A 68 -2.27 0.87 1.47
N VAL A 69 -1.75 1.42 2.56
CA VAL A 69 -2.21 1.07 3.91
C VAL A 69 -3.64 1.58 4.16
N MET A 70 -4.13 2.52 3.35
CA MET A 70 -5.49 3.07 3.44
C MET A 70 -6.57 2.08 3.01
N LEU A 71 -6.21 0.97 2.35
CA LEU A 71 -7.12 -0.13 2.07
C LEU A 71 -6.96 -1.26 3.10
N HIS A 72 -8.08 -1.91 3.42
CA HIS A 72 -8.13 -3.06 4.34
C HIS A 72 -7.19 -4.20 3.92
N ASP A 73 -7.21 -4.55 2.65
CA ASP A 73 -6.43 -5.60 1.97
C ASP A 73 -5.18 -5.06 1.25
N LYS A 74 -4.81 -3.81 1.55
CA LYS A 74 -3.71 -3.08 0.92
C LYS A 74 -3.84 -2.87 -0.61
N GLY A 75 -5.03 -3.05 -1.19
CA GLY A 75 -5.25 -2.87 -2.63
C GLY A 75 -5.00 -4.12 -3.47
N LEU A 76 -5.03 -5.31 -2.85
CA LEU A 76 -4.91 -6.58 -3.57
C LEU A 76 -6.21 -6.99 -4.29
N SER A 77 -7.37 -6.51 -3.83
CA SER A 77 -8.65 -6.76 -4.48
C SER A 77 -8.86 -5.84 -5.67
N THR A 78 -9.51 -6.39 -6.70
CA THR A 78 -10.04 -5.60 -7.82
C THR A 78 -11.48 -5.16 -7.52
N ASP A 79 -11.96 -4.15 -8.24
CA ASP A 79 -13.37 -3.72 -8.23
C ASP A 79 -13.92 -3.71 -9.67
N ILE A 80 -15.09 -4.33 -9.88
CA ILE A 80 -15.81 -4.26 -11.16
C ILE A 80 -16.58 -2.95 -11.20
N ASP A 81 -16.17 -2.05 -12.09
CA ASP A 81 -16.74 -0.71 -12.22
C ASP A 81 -18.26 -0.73 -12.44
N TRP A 82 -18.93 0.29 -11.91
CA TRP A 82 -20.39 0.43 -11.91
C TRP A 82 -20.95 0.97 -13.23
N GLN A 83 -20.14 1.64 -14.06
CA GLN A 83 -20.62 2.42 -15.21
C GLN A 83 -21.19 1.58 -16.36
N ASN A 84 -21.14 0.25 -16.27
CA ASN A 84 -21.58 -0.68 -17.31
C ASN A 84 -20.96 -0.34 -18.67
N LYS A 85 -19.67 -0.02 -18.68
CA LYS A 85 -18.86 0.18 -19.88
C LYS A 85 -17.76 -0.88 -19.93
N ASP A 86 -17.37 -1.27 -21.13
CA ASP A 86 -16.19 -2.11 -21.34
C ASP A 86 -14.90 -1.27 -21.32
N TYR A 87 -13.75 -1.93 -21.46
CA TYR A 87 -12.44 -1.28 -21.47
C TYR A 87 -12.29 -0.25 -22.62
N SER A 88 -13.04 -0.45 -23.70
CA SER A 88 -13.07 0.45 -24.86
C SER A 88 -14.03 1.64 -24.66
N GLY A 89 -14.73 1.70 -23.53
CA GLY A 89 -15.71 2.73 -23.21
C GLY A 89 -17.10 2.51 -23.80
N LYS A 90 -17.33 1.39 -24.51
CA LYS A 90 -18.62 1.04 -25.09
C LYS A 90 -19.56 0.54 -24.01
N THR A 91 -20.84 0.89 -24.13
CA THR A 91 -21.85 0.45 -23.17
C THR A 91 -22.10 -1.05 -23.27
N ILE A 92 -22.16 -1.72 -22.12
CA ILE A 92 -22.49 -3.13 -22.04
C ILE A 92 -23.93 -3.34 -22.50
N ASN A 93 -24.12 -4.27 -23.43
CA ASN A 93 -25.43 -4.61 -23.97
C ASN A 93 -26.40 -4.98 -22.83
N SER A 94 -27.65 -4.49 -22.94
CA SER A 94 -28.74 -4.74 -22.00
C SER A 94 -28.86 -6.19 -21.55
N ARG A 95 -28.66 -7.15 -22.49
CA ARG A 95 -28.71 -8.59 -22.22
C ARG A 95 -27.76 -9.05 -21.11
N TYR A 96 -26.57 -8.45 -21.00
CA TYR A 96 -25.55 -8.85 -20.03
C TYR A 96 -25.60 -8.03 -18.74
N ARG A 97 -26.40 -6.96 -18.66
CA ARG A 97 -26.45 -6.07 -17.47
C ARG A 97 -26.84 -6.80 -16.20
N SER A 98 -27.77 -7.76 -16.29
CA SER A 98 -28.18 -8.60 -15.17
C SER A 98 -27.06 -9.52 -14.69
N GLN A 99 -26.23 -10.03 -15.60
CA GLN A 99 -25.05 -10.83 -15.28
C GLN A 99 -23.99 -9.99 -14.56
N PHE A 100 -23.65 -8.80 -15.09
CA PHE A 100 -22.71 -7.88 -14.44
C PHE A 100 -23.18 -7.43 -13.06
N TYR A 101 -24.48 -7.16 -12.90
CA TYR A 101 -25.06 -6.86 -11.60
C TYR A 101 -24.85 -8.02 -10.60
N ARG A 102 -25.07 -9.26 -11.02
CA ARG A 102 -24.79 -10.45 -10.19
C ARG A 102 -23.30 -10.57 -9.87
N MET A 103 -22.42 -10.39 -10.84
CA MET A 103 -20.96 -10.45 -10.63
C MET A 103 -20.50 -9.41 -9.61
N ARG A 104 -20.92 -8.15 -9.73
CA ARG A 104 -20.62 -7.09 -8.73
C ARG A 104 -21.14 -7.45 -7.34
N LYS A 105 -22.36 -7.99 -7.25
CA LYS A 105 -22.95 -8.42 -5.98
C LYS A 105 -22.11 -9.51 -5.33
N TRP A 106 -21.63 -10.50 -6.10
CA TRP A 106 -20.77 -11.56 -5.59
C TRP A 106 -19.38 -11.07 -5.22
N GLN A 107 -18.76 -10.21 -6.03
CA GLN A 107 -17.48 -9.59 -5.73
C GLN A 107 -17.52 -8.81 -4.41
N LYS A 108 -18.53 -7.93 -4.24
CA LYS A 108 -18.69 -7.15 -3.00
C LYS A 108 -18.83 -8.03 -1.76
N ARG A 109 -19.46 -9.20 -1.89
CA ARG A 109 -19.59 -10.18 -0.80
C ARG A 109 -18.30 -10.95 -0.55
N SER A 110 -17.55 -11.26 -1.60
CA SER A 110 -16.29 -12.01 -1.51
C SER A 110 -15.13 -11.16 -1.01
N ARG A 111 -15.15 -9.83 -1.24
CA ARG A 111 -14.04 -8.93 -0.94
C ARG A 111 -13.73 -8.82 0.54
N VAL A 112 -14.73 -8.99 1.40
CA VAL A 112 -14.56 -8.87 2.85
C VAL A 112 -15.07 -10.12 3.53
N SER A 113 -14.18 -11.08 3.73
CA SER A 113 -14.53 -12.39 4.30
C SER A 113 -14.65 -12.33 5.82
N ASN A 114 -13.86 -11.48 6.47
CA ASN A 114 -13.71 -11.50 7.93
C ASN A 114 -14.40 -10.32 8.63
N ALA A 115 -14.87 -10.53 9.86
CA ALA A 115 -15.48 -9.46 10.66
C ALA A 115 -14.46 -8.34 10.99
N THR A 116 -13.20 -8.70 11.19
CA THR A 116 -12.08 -7.76 11.41
C THR A 116 -11.82 -6.91 10.17
N GLU A 117 -11.82 -7.50 8.98
CA GLU A 117 -11.64 -6.77 7.72
C GLU A 117 -12.82 -5.84 7.43
N ARG A 118 -14.06 -6.26 7.74
CA ARG A 118 -15.25 -5.39 7.64
C ARG A 118 -15.12 -4.17 8.54
N ASN A 119 -14.71 -4.39 9.79
CA ASN A 119 -14.43 -3.31 10.72
C ASN A 119 -13.33 -2.38 10.19
N LEU A 120 -12.22 -2.94 9.72
CA LEU A 120 -11.10 -2.18 9.17
C LEU A 120 -11.50 -1.35 7.95
N ALA A 121 -12.29 -1.91 7.04
CA ALA A 121 -12.79 -1.20 5.85
C ALA A 121 -13.70 -0.01 6.24
N MET A 122 -14.61 -0.21 7.19
CA MET A 122 -15.46 0.87 7.71
C MET A 122 -14.64 1.95 8.41
N ALA A 123 -13.68 1.56 9.25
CA ALA A 123 -12.85 2.48 10.00
C ALA A 123 -11.92 3.32 9.12
N LEU A 124 -11.30 2.71 8.11
CA LEU A 124 -10.42 3.43 7.19
C LEU A 124 -11.20 4.42 6.32
N ALA A 125 -12.42 4.07 5.89
CA ALA A 125 -13.30 5.01 5.19
C ALA A 125 -13.72 6.19 6.09
N GLU A 126 -14.00 5.91 7.36
CA GLU A 126 -14.38 6.92 8.35
C GLU A 126 -13.21 7.85 8.69
N LEU A 127 -12.01 7.29 8.85
CA LEU A 127 -10.76 8.02 9.03
C LEU A 127 -10.49 8.95 7.85
N ASP A 128 -10.59 8.45 6.62
CA ASP A 128 -10.36 9.26 5.42
C ASP A 128 -11.40 10.37 5.27
N ARG A 129 -12.67 10.10 5.64
CA ARG A 129 -13.73 11.11 5.70
C ARG A 129 -13.41 12.24 6.69
N MET A 130 -12.97 11.89 7.91
CA MET A 130 -12.57 12.88 8.92
C MET A 130 -11.33 13.67 8.48
N ALA A 131 -10.31 12.98 7.99
CA ALA A 131 -9.07 13.60 7.55
C ALA A 131 -9.26 14.54 6.35
N SER A 132 -10.17 14.19 5.44
CA SER A 132 -10.53 15.04 4.30
C SER A 132 -11.21 16.33 4.75
N ARG A 133 -12.11 16.28 5.72
CA ARG A 133 -12.76 17.48 6.28
C ARG A 133 -11.80 18.40 7.02
N LEU A 134 -10.72 17.84 7.57
CA LEU A 134 -9.68 18.58 8.29
C LEU A 134 -8.50 18.97 7.38
N GLU A 135 -8.63 18.72 6.07
CA GLU A 135 -7.61 18.98 5.04
C GLU A 135 -6.23 18.42 5.42
N LEU A 136 -6.22 17.24 6.05
CA LEU A 136 -4.97 16.62 6.50
C LEU A 136 -4.22 16.00 5.31
N PRO A 137 -2.88 16.15 5.28
CA PRO A 137 -2.04 15.62 4.22
C PRO A 137 -2.05 14.08 4.23
N LYS A 138 -1.77 13.47 3.07
CA LYS A 138 -1.79 12.01 2.88
C LYS A 138 -0.90 11.26 3.87
N SER A 139 0.28 11.83 4.20
CA SER A 139 1.21 11.27 5.19
C SER A 139 0.55 11.04 6.56
N VAL A 140 -0.24 12.00 7.03
CA VAL A 140 -0.98 11.90 8.31
C VAL A 140 -2.08 10.83 8.22
N ARG A 141 -2.78 10.74 7.08
CA ARG A 141 -3.82 9.72 6.86
C ARG A 141 -3.23 8.32 6.91
N GLU A 142 -2.10 8.11 6.24
CA GLU A 142 -1.38 6.84 6.23
C GLU A 142 -0.87 6.45 7.62
N ALA A 143 -0.26 7.41 8.36
CA ALA A 143 0.16 7.18 9.74
C ALA A 143 -1.01 6.80 10.65
N ALA A 144 -2.16 7.46 10.49
CA ALA A 144 -3.37 7.15 11.24
C ALA A 144 -3.91 5.74 10.90
N ALA A 145 -3.90 5.34 9.62
CA ALA A 145 -4.27 4.00 9.19
C ALA A 145 -3.33 2.93 9.77
N VAL A 146 -2.02 3.19 9.83
CA VAL A 146 -1.04 2.30 10.48
C VAL A 146 -1.35 2.16 11.97
N ASN A 147 -1.64 3.27 12.67
CA ASN A 147 -1.99 3.24 14.09
C ASN A 147 -3.27 2.44 14.34
N TYR A 148 -4.29 2.61 13.48
CA TYR A 148 -5.54 1.85 13.57
C TYR A 148 -5.32 0.35 13.35
N LYS A 149 -4.55 -0.05 12.32
CA LYS A 149 -4.20 -1.46 12.08
C LYS A 149 -3.47 -2.07 13.28
N LYS A 150 -2.48 -1.37 13.84
CA LYS A 150 -1.80 -1.81 15.08
C LYS A 150 -2.77 -2.00 16.24
N ALA A 151 -3.79 -1.15 16.38
CA ALA A 151 -4.81 -1.29 17.42
C ALA A 151 -5.73 -2.51 17.20
N VAL A 152 -6.07 -2.81 15.94
CA VAL A 152 -6.83 -4.00 15.54
C VAL A 152 -6.03 -5.27 15.85
N ASP A 153 -4.76 -5.32 15.46
CA ASP A 153 -3.86 -6.46 15.67
C ASP A 153 -3.68 -6.76 17.17
N LYS A 154 -3.55 -5.71 17.99
CA LYS A 154 -3.48 -5.78 19.45
C LYS A 154 -4.84 -6.02 20.13
N ARG A 155 -5.93 -6.18 19.36
CA ARG A 155 -7.31 -6.40 19.84
C ARG A 155 -7.84 -5.31 20.78
N LEU A 156 -7.35 -4.07 20.66
CA LEU A 156 -7.73 -2.94 21.54
C LEU A 156 -9.08 -2.30 21.15
N ILE A 157 -9.66 -2.71 20.02
CA ILE A 157 -10.88 -2.15 19.45
C ILE A 157 -12.17 -2.79 19.96
N ARG A 158 -12.11 -3.98 20.57
CA ARG A 158 -13.31 -4.71 21.00
C ARG A 158 -14.03 -3.93 22.11
N GLY A 159 -15.32 -3.69 21.92
CA GLY A 159 -16.16 -2.95 22.87
C GLY A 159 -16.03 -1.43 22.81
N ARG A 160 -15.30 -0.88 21.82
CA ARG A 160 -15.19 0.57 21.59
C ARG A 160 -15.89 0.97 20.29
N SER A 161 -16.30 2.23 20.20
CA SER A 161 -16.85 2.78 18.95
C SER A 161 -15.77 2.85 17.88
N ILE A 162 -16.14 2.55 16.64
CA ILE A 162 -15.23 2.60 15.49
C ILE A 162 -14.77 4.03 15.26
N GLU A 163 -15.73 4.97 15.31
CA GLU A 163 -15.50 6.40 15.16
C GLU A 163 -14.56 6.93 16.24
N GLY A 164 -14.73 6.50 17.49
CA GLY A 164 -13.90 6.95 18.61
C GLY A 164 -12.44 6.50 18.46
N VAL A 165 -12.21 5.24 18.09
CA VAL A 165 -10.85 4.74 17.85
C VAL A 165 -10.24 5.33 16.59
N ALA A 166 -11.02 5.55 15.53
CA ALA A 166 -10.55 6.19 14.31
C ALA A 166 -10.13 7.65 14.57
N ALA A 167 -10.94 8.42 15.30
CA ALA A 167 -10.62 9.79 15.70
C ALA A 167 -9.37 9.84 16.59
N ALA A 168 -9.24 8.94 17.56
CA ALA A 168 -8.05 8.85 18.40
C ALA A 168 -6.78 8.49 17.61
N SER A 169 -6.90 7.58 16.63
CA SER A 169 -5.79 7.20 15.74
C SER A 169 -5.35 8.36 14.86
N LEU A 170 -6.31 9.14 14.35
CA LEU A 170 -6.06 10.35 13.56
C LEU A 170 -5.38 11.42 14.40
N TYR A 171 -5.87 11.65 15.62
CA TYR A 171 -5.27 12.59 16.57
C TYR A 171 -3.82 12.24 16.92
N ALA A 172 -3.56 10.95 17.18
CA ALA A 172 -2.21 10.46 17.46
C ALA A 172 -1.28 10.67 16.26
N ALA A 173 -1.75 10.40 15.03
CA ALA A 173 -0.98 10.62 13.81
C ALA A 173 -0.68 12.11 13.57
N CYS A 174 -1.65 13.00 13.80
CA CYS A 174 -1.45 14.44 13.75
C CYS A 174 -0.29 14.89 14.66
N ARG A 175 -0.22 14.38 15.89
CA ARG A 175 0.89 14.66 16.82
C ARG A 175 2.23 14.07 16.34
N GLN A 176 2.23 12.84 15.84
CA GLN A 176 3.44 12.16 15.34
C GLN A 176 4.05 12.89 14.13
N CYS A 177 3.22 13.41 13.24
CA CYS A 177 3.66 14.11 12.04
C CYS A 177 3.94 15.61 12.27
N GLY A 178 3.90 16.10 13.51
CA GLY A 178 4.16 17.51 13.81
C GLY A 178 3.05 18.47 13.33
N VAL A 179 1.83 17.97 13.08
CA VAL A 179 0.66 18.77 12.70
C VAL A 179 -0.39 18.67 13.81
N PRO A 180 -0.13 19.22 15.01
CA PRO A 180 -1.04 19.07 16.13
C PRO A 180 -2.39 19.71 15.83
N ARG A 181 -3.45 18.99 16.20
CA ARG A 181 -4.83 19.48 16.19
C ARG A 181 -5.33 19.53 17.63
N THR A 182 -6.31 20.40 17.89
CA THR A 182 -7.02 20.42 19.17
C THR A 182 -7.96 19.23 19.28
N LEU A 183 -8.28 18.84 20.51
CA LEU A 183 -9.28 17.81 20.82
C LEU A 183 -10.69 18.39 20.72
#